data_AF-A0A1Q9AWV0-F1
#
_entry.id   AF-A0A1Q9AWV0-F1
#
_cell.length_a   1.000
_cell.length_b   1.000
_cell.length_c   1.000
_cell.angle_alpha   90.00
_cell.angle_beta   90.00
_cell.angle_gamma   90.00
#
_symmetry.space_group_name_H-M   'P 1'
#
loop_
_entity.id
_entity.type
_entity.pdbx_description
1 polymer ?
#
loop_
_entity_poly.entity_id
_entity_poly.type
_entity_poly.pdbx_seq_one_letter_code
_entity_poly.pdbx_strand_id
1 'polypeptide(L)' 'MAGIVESLVKSVVSAALSEVLKKAGIKRATRRGKRQARDPDGRFKPSPSPKRVKARKQVSKRRTAAARSKQRSL' A
#
# COMPACT_ATOMS: atom_id res chain seq x y z
N MET A 1 -11.81 3.02 -42.65
CA MET A 1 -11.46 1.66 -42.16
C MET A 1 -10.18 1.62 -41.32
N ALA A 2 -9.13 2.40 -41.63
CA ALA A 2 -7.86 2.38 -40.88
C ALA A 2 -7.99 2.70 -39.37
N GLY A 3 -8.85 3.67 -38.99
CA GLY A 3 -9.06 4.03 -37.58
C GLY A 3 -9.71 2.94 -36.72
N ILE A 4 -10.42 1.99 -37.33
CA ILE A 4 -11.04 0.87 -36.61
C ILE A 4 -9.97 -0.13 -36.18
N VAL A 5 -9.04 -0.47 -37.07
CA VAL A 5 -7.90 -1.35 -36.75
C VAL A 5 -7.00 -0.68 -35.71
N GLU A 6 -6.74 0.61 -35.84
CA GLU A 6 -5.90 1.35 -34.88
C GLU A 6 -6.50 1.36 -33.46
N SER A 7 -7.82 1.55 -33.35
CA SER A 7 -8.52 1.52 -32.05
C SER A 7 -8.55 0.10 -31.44
N LEU A 8 -8.72 -0.93 -32.26
CA LEU A 8 -8.63 -2.33 -31.83
C LEU A 8 -7.24 -2.63 -31.26
N VAL A 9 -6.18 -2.30 -32.00
CA VAL A 9 -4.80 -2.51 -31.57
C VAL A 9 -4.49 -1.72 -30.29
N LYS A 10 -4.92 -0.45 -30.19
CA LYS A 10 -4.77 0.35 -28.96
C LYS A 10 -5.45 -0.30 -27.75
N SER A 11 -6.65 -0.84 -27.92
CA SER A 11 -7.38 -1.50 -26.82
C SER A 11 -6.68 -2.78 -26.34
N VAL A 12 -6.20 -3.61 -27.27
CA VAL A 12 -5.47 -4.84 -26.96
C VAL A 12 -4.13 -4.53 -26.29
N VAL A 13 -3.36 -3.59 -26.84
CA VAL A 13 -2.07 -3.18 -26.28
C VAL A 13 -2.22 -2.59 -24.88
N SER A 14 -3.24 -1.74 -24.67
CA SER A 14 -3.53 -1.17 -23.34
C SER A 14 -3.92 -2.24 -22.30
N ALA A 15 -4.72 -3.23 -22.70
CA ALA A 15 -5.09 -4.36 -21.86
C ALA A 15 -3.89 -5.23 -21.51
N ALA A 16 -3.06 -5.59 -22.51
CA ALA A 16 -1.86 -6.39 -22.31
C ALA A 16 -0.83 -5.67 -21.43
N LEU A 17 -0.55 -4.39 -21.67
CA LEU A 17 0.32 -3.58 -20.81
C LEU A 17 -0.20 -3.51 -19.37
N SER A 18 -1.51 -3.32 -19.18
CA SER A 18 -2.11 -3.31 -17.85
C SER A 18 -1.97 -4.65 -17.14
N GLU A 19 -2.04 -5.77 -17.86
CA GLU A 19 -1.86 -7.11 -17.30
C GLU A 19 -0.40 -7.40 -16.95
N VAL A 20 0.53 -7.03 -17.84
CA VAL A 20 1.97 -7.13 -17.60
C VAL A 20 2.37 -6.28 -16.39
N LEU A 21 1.89 -5.04 -16.27
CA LEU A 21 2.20 -4.18 -15.12
C LEU A 21 1.62 -4.72 -13.79
N LYS A 22 0.43 -5.36 -13.84
CA LYS A 22 -0.15 -6.04 -12.67
C LYS A 22 0.68 -7.25 -12.25
N LYS A 23 1.09 -8.11 -13.20
CA LYS A 23 1.89 -9.33 -12.95
C LYS A 23 3.34 -9.03 -12.57
N ALA A 24 3.94 -8.01 -13.19
CA ALA A 24 5.29 -7.53 -12.90
C ALA A 24 5.41 -6.80 -11.54
N GLY A 25 4.30 -6.63 -10.81
CA GLY A 25 4.30 -6.01 -9.50
C GLY A 25 4.60 -4.50 -9.51
N ILE A 26 4.66 -3.86 -10.69
CA ILE A 26 4.84 -2.42 -10.86
C ILE A 26 3.50 -1.74 -10.52
N LYS A 27 3.21 -1.64 -9.23
CA LYS A 27 2.04 -0.93 -8.72
C LYS A 27 2.28 0.57 -8.89
N ARG A 28 1.77 1.18 -9.96
CA ARG A 28 1.46 2.62 -9.90
C ARG A 28 0.48 2.80 -8.75
N ALA A 29 0.91 3.50 -7.70
CA ALA A 29 0.10 3.82 -6.55
C ALA A 29 -1.01 4.80 -6.96
N THR A 30 -2.03 4.34 -7.69
CA THR A 30 -3.26 5.10 -7.81
C THR A 30 -3.94 4.98 -6.45
N ARG A 31 -3.70 5.97 -5.59
CA ARG A 31 -4.51 6.22 -4.39
C ARG A 31 -5.92 6.58 -4.83
N ARG A 32 -6.68 5.63 -5.36
CA ARG A 32 -8.13 5.75 -5.44
C ARG A 32 -8.62 5.55 -4.01
N GLY A 33 -8.63 6.63 -3.25
CA GLY A 33 -9.22 6.66 -1.92
C GLY A 33 -10.64 6.10 -2.02
N LYS A 34 -10.91 4.99 -1.32
CA LYS A 34 -12.28 4.48 -1.21
C LYS A 34 -13.13 5.63 -0.69
N ARG A 35 -14.16 6.02 -1.45
CA ARG A 35 -15.15 6.99 -0.97
C ARG A 35 -15.77 6.40 0.30
N GLN A 36 -15.65 7.13 1.40
CA GLN A 36 -16.31 6.75 2.65
C GLN A 36 -17.82 6.87 2.44
N ALA A 37 -18.57 5.85 2.86
CA ALA A 37 -20.02 5.88 2.84
C ALA A 37 -20.49 6.97 3.82
N ARG A 38 -21.40 7.84 3.35
CA ARG A 38 -22.03 8.88 4.16
C ARG A 38 -23.27 8.32 4.86
N ASP A 39 -23.62 8.90 6.00
CA ASP A 39 -24.89 8.68 6.69
C ASP A 39 -26.04 9.38 5.95
N PRO A 40 -27.32 9.06 6.24
CA PRO A 40 -28.47 9.71 5.61
C PRO A 40 -28.46 11.24 5.72
N ASP A 41 -27.87 11.76 6.79
CA ASP A 41 -27.70 13.20 7.05
C ASP A 41 -26.45 13.80 6.37
N GLY A 42 -25.78 13.05 5.48
CA GLY A 42 -24.62 13.51 4.70
C GLY A 42 -23.29 13.56 5.45
N ARG A 43 -23.26 13.15 6.73
CA ARG A 43 -22.04 13.11 7.55
C ARG A 43 -21.19 11.88 7.22
N PHE A 44 -19.88 11.96 7.47
CA PHE A 44 -19.00 10.80 7.37
C PHE A 44 -19.18 9.91 8.60
N LYS A 45 -19.30 8.59 8.37
CA LYS A 45 -19.35 7.61 9.47
C LYS A 45 -18.08 7.73 10.33
N PRO A 46 -18.19 7.93 11.65
CA PRO A 46 -17.03 8.01 12.52
C PRO A 46 -16.27 6.68 12.45
N SER A 47 -14.98 6.75 12.13
CA SER A 47 -14.11 5.57 12.17
C SER A 47 -13.89 5.13 13.62
N PRO A 48 -13.85 3.83 13.92
CA PRO A 48 -13.58 3.35 15.27
C PRO A 48 -12.23 3.91 15.76
N SER A 49 -12.22 4.45 16.98
CA SER A 49 -11.00 4.97 17.58
C SER A 49 -9.99 3.84 17.79
N PRO A 50 -8.69 4.07 17.51
CA PRO A 50 -7.68 3.04 17.73
C PRO A 50 -7.61 2.68 19.21
N LYS A 51 -7.54 1.38 19.51
CA LYS A 51 -7.36 0.89 20.89
C LYS A 51 -6.06 1.48 21.47
N ARG A 52 -6.15 2.07 22.66
CA ARG A 52 -4.97 2.55 23.40
C ARG A 52 -4.04 1.37 23.70
N VAL A 53 -2.88 1.35 23.06
CA VAL A 53 -1.81 0.38 23.36
C VAL A 53 -0.96 0.93 24.51
N LYS A 54 -0.59 0.08 25.47
CA LYS A 54 0.31 0.46 26.57
C LYS A 54 1.66 0.94 26.00
N ALA A 55 2.19 2.03 26.55
CA ALA A 55 3.50 2.53 26.16
C ALA A 55 4.57 1.45 26.39
N ARG A 56 5.36 1.14 25.36
CA ARG A 56 6.52 0.27 25.51
C ARG A 56 7.53 1.00 26.39
N LYS A 57 8.02 0.33 27.45
CA LYS A 57 9.08 0.88 28.30
C LYS A 57 10.25 1.29 27.41
N GLN A 58 10.76 2.50 27.61
CA GLN A 58 11.92 3.02 26.90
C GLN A 58 13.14 2.18 27.28
N VAL A 59 13.41 1.13 26.51
CA VAL A 59 14.64 0.33 26.66
C VAL A 59 15.78 1.22 26.17
N SER A 60 16.75 1.50 27.05
CA SER A 60 17.91 2.32 26.70
C SER A 60 18.51 1.84 25.39
N LYS A 61 18.93 2.76 24.51
CA LYS A 61 19.60 2.44 23.23
C LYS A 61 20.96 1.73 23.42
N ARG A 62 21.39 1.49 24.66
CA ARG A 62 22.62 0.74 24.95
C ARG A 62 22.41 -0.71 24.53
N ARG A 63 23.30 -1.22 23.67
CA ARG A 63 23.33 -2.64 23.30
C ARG A 63 23.29 -3.51 24.56
N THR A 64 22.41 -4.49 24.58
CA THR A 64 22.35 -5.50 25.65
C THR A 64 23.65 -6.29 25.70
N ALA A 65 23.99 -6.87 26.86
CA ALA A 65 25.20 -7.67 27.02
C ALA A 65 25.27 -8.81 25.98
N ALA A 66 24.14 -9.47 25.70
CA ALA A 66 24.01 -10.49 24.66
C ALA A 66 24.36 -9.95 23.26
N ALA A 67 23.92 -8.74 22.92
CA ALA A 67 24.25 -8.11 21.64
C ALA A 67 25.74 -7.74 21.53
N ARG A 68 26.39 -7.35 22.64
CA ARG A 68 27.84 -7.08 22.66
C ARG A 68 28.67 -8.35 22.55
N SER A 69 28.25 -9.44 23.20
CA SER A 69 28.95 -10.73 23.15
C SER A 69 29.05 -11.27 21.72
N LYS A 70 27.97 -11.16 20.94
CA LYS A 70 27.94 -11.59 19.53
C LYS A 70 28.86 -10.80 18.61
N GLN A 71 29.19 -9.56 18.97
CA GLN A 71 30.14 -8.75 18.20
C GLN A 71 31.60 -9.08 18.51
N ARG A 72 31.89 -9.68 19.66
CA ARG A 72 33.24 -10.10 20.04
C ARG A 72 33.61 -11.49 19.50
N SER A 73 32.63 -12.28 19.08
CA SER A 73 32.83 -13.61 18.51
C SER A 73 32.95 -13.61 16.97
N LEU A 74 33.09 -12.42 16.35
CA LEU A 74 33.41 -12.21 14.93
C LEU A 74 34.82 -11.62 14.85
#